data_AF-A0A1J5D3Y9-F1
#
_entry.id   AF-A0A1J5D3Y9-F1
#
_cell.length_a   1.000
_cell.length_b   1.000
_cell.length_c   1.000
_cell.angle_alpha   90.00
_cell.angle_beta   90.00
_cell.angle_gamma   90.00
#
_symmetry.space_group_name_H-M   'P 1'
#
loop_
_entity.id
_entity.type
_entity.pdbx_description
1 polymer ?
#
loop_
_entity_poly.entity_id
_entity_poly.type
_entity_poly.pdbx_seq_one_letter_code
_entity_poly.pdbx_strand_id
1 'polypeptide(L)'
;MNADIRESIVRCLDRILAIYLFLTSADRTFIEGTPTSERLLPLLDQREVSFAELGELQNDLVEALREAFSQKKMNSLPEALLLLEREIPDMQGTLRDIRLSLKSLVGADRDVQNILEKSKGAIETEIKKLRLGANLLKGYLQPDETGSCFIDKVK
;
A
#
# COMPACT_ATOMS: atom_id res chain seq x y z
N MET A 1 11.99 -30.48 -18.62
CA MET A 1 11.69 -29.99 -17.26
C MET A 1 10.99 -31.10 -16.50
N ASN A 2 11.39 -31.35 -15.24
CA ASN A 2 10.73 -32.34 -14.38
C ASN A 2 9.27 -31.91 -14.11
N ALA A 3 8.35 -32.86 -14.02
CA ALA A 3 6.93 -32.61 -13.74
C ALA A 3 6.75 -31.88 -12.40
N ASP A 4 7.48 -32.30 -11.36
CA ASP A 4 7.39 -31.71 -10.02
C ASP A 4 7.84 -30.24 -10.01
N ILE A 5 8.91 -29.92 -10.75
CA ILE A 5 9.42 -28.55 -10.87
C ILE A 5 8.40 -27.66 -11.61
N ARG A 6 7.80 -28.19 -12.68
CA ARG A 6 6.76 -27.48 -13.43
C ARG A 6 5.54 -27.19 -12.55
N GLU A 7 5.10 -28.17 -11.76
CA GLU A 7 4.00 -28.00 -10.82
C GLU A 7 4.32 -26.95 -9.76
N SER A 8 5.55 -26.96 -9.23
CA SER A 8 5.99 -25.95 -8.27
C SER A 8 5.95 -24.53 -8.87
N ILE A 9 6.45 -24.36 -10.10
CA ILE A 9 6.39 -23.09 -10.83
C ILE A 9 4.94 -22.62 -11.00
N VAL A 10 4.04 -23.49 -11.48
CA VAL A 10 2.63 -23.15 -11.70
C VAL A 10 1.98 -22.71 -10.39
N ARG A 11 2.18 -23.47 -9.31
CA ARG A 11 1.66 -23.15 -7.98
C ARG A 11 2.15 -21.79 -7.47
N CYS A 12 3.43 -21.47 -7.66
CA CYS A 12 3.97 -20.16 -7.28
C CYS A 12 3.29 -19.03 -8.07
N LEU A 13 3.17 -19.19 -9.39
CA LEU A 13 2.54 -18.20 -10.27
C LEU A 13 1.07 -17.98 -9.94
N ASP A 14 0.31 -19.06 -9.72
CA ASP A 14 -1.10 -19.00 -9.35
C ASP A 14 -1.29 -18.31 -8.00
N ARG A 15 -0.40 -18.58 -7.04
CA ARG A 15 -0.45 -17.94 -5.72
C ARG A 15 -0.09 -16.45 -5.79
N ILE A 16 0.94 -16.08 -6.55
CA ILE A 16 1.28 -14.67 -6.80
C ILE A 16 0.09 -13.94 -7.44
N LEU A 17 -0.53 -14.53 -8.46
CA LEU A 17 -1.71 -13.96 -9.11
C LEU A 17 -2.86 -13.78 -8.11
N ALA A 18 -3.14 -14.79 -7.29
CA ALA A 18 -4.19 -14.73 -6.27
C ALA A 18 -3.95 -13.59 -5.27
N ILE A 19 -2.71 -13.40 -4.81
CA ILE A 19 -2.36 -12.31 -3.89
C ILE A 19 -2.58 -10.94 -4.55
N TYR A 20 -2.15 -10.75 -5.80
CA TYR A 20 -2.37 -9.48 -6.51
C TYR A 20 -3.86 -9.16 -6.67
N LEU A 21 -4.68 -10.16 -7.01
CA LEU A 21 -6.13 -9.99 -7.11
C LEU A 21 -6.77 -9.68 -5.75
N PHE A 22 -6.33 -10.37 -4.70
CA PHE A 22 -6.80 -10.16 -3.33
C PHE A 22 -6.51 -8.74 -2.83
N LEU A 23 -5.26 -8.27 -2.97
CA LEU A 23 -4.87 -6.91 -2.59
C LEU A 23 -5.64 -5.87 -3.40
N THR A 24 -5.75 -6.05 -4.72
CA THR A 24 -6.54 -5.15 -5.58
C THR A 24 -8.00 -5.07 -5.13
N SER A 25 -8.58 -6.20 -4.75
CA SER A 25 -9.96 -6.25 -4.26
C SER A 25 -10.11 -5.53 -2.91
N ALA A 26 -9.13 -5.67 -2.03
CA ALA A 26 -9.12 -5.00 -0.73
C ALA A 26 -9.04 -3.47 -0.89
N ASP A 27 -8.16 -3.00 -1.77
CA ASP A 27 -8.04 -1.57 -2.10
C ASP A 27 -9.35 -1.02 -2.68
N ARG A 28 -9.97 -1.73 -3.63
CA ARG A 28 -11.26 -1.34 -4.19
C ARG A 28 -12.36 -1.26 -3.13
N THR A 29 -12.41 -2.25 -2.25
CA THR A 29 -13.35 -2.24 -1.12
C THR A 29 -13.13 -1.03 -0.21
N PHE A 30 -11.87 -0.67 0.06
CA PHE A 30 -11.54 0.53 0.83
C PHE A 30 -12.03 1.80 0.11
N ILE A 31 -11.70 1.94 -1.18
CA ILE A 31 -12.07 3.07 -2.06
C ILE A 31 -13.59 3.31 -2.10
N GLU A 32 -14.39 2.25 -2.13
CA GLU A 32 -15.86 2.33 -2.22
C GLU A 32 -16.53 2.88 -0.95
N GLY A 33 -15.84 2.90 0.19
CA GLY A 33 -16.40 3.39 1.45
C GLY A 33 -15.71 4.65 1.97
N THR A 34 -16.19 5.15 3.12
CA THR A 34 -15.58 6.31 3.78
C THR A 34 -14.15 5.99 4.24
N PRO A 35 -13.15 6.85 3.95
CA PRO A 35 -11.76 6.62 4.31
C PRO A 35 -11.51 6.93 5.79
N THR A 36 -11.75 5.95 6.66
CA THR A 36 -11.50 6.04 8.10
C THR A 36 -10.24 5.29 8.50
N SER A 37 -9.64 5.66 9.62
CA SER A 37 -8.50 4.94 10.20
C SER A 37 -8.83 3.48 10.53
N GLU A 38 -10.04 3.23 11.01
CA GLU A 38 -10.56 1.89 11.34
C GLU A 38 -10.60 0.95 10.12
N ARG A 39 -10.81 1.51 8.92
CA ARG A 39 -10.79 0.73 7.66
C ARG A 39 -9.41 0.65 7.04
N LEU A 40 -8.57 1.67 7.26
CA LEU A 40 -7.21 1.72 6.72
C LEU A 40 -6.27 0.74 7.43
N LEU A 41 -6.36 0.62 8.75
CA LEU A 41 -5.45 -0.25 9.52
C LEU A 41 -5.50 -1.71 9.06
N PRO A 42 -6.67 -2.37 8.95
CA PRO A 42 -6.72 -3.76 8.47
C PRO A 42 -6.20 -3.92 7.04
N LEU A 43 -6.40 -2.92 6.17
CA LEU A 43 -5.88 -2.93 4.80
C LEU A 43 -4.35 -2.94 4.79
N LEU A 44 -3.72 -2.13 5.64
CA LEU A 44 -2.25 -2.06 5.76
C LEU A 44 -1.68 -3.34 6.37
N ASP A 45 -2.30 -3.87 7.42
CA ASP A 45 -1.87 -5.12 8.06
C ASP A 45 -1.94 -6.30 7.08
N GLN A 46 -3.06 -6.42 6.35
CA GLN A 46 -3.26 -7.42 5.31
C GLN A 46 -2.21 -7.31 4.20
N ARG A 47 -1.83 -6.07 3.85
CA ARG A 47 -0.82 -5.81 2.83
C ARG A 47 0.57 -6.23 3.28
N GLU A 48 0.94 -5.97 4.53
CA GLU A 48 2.23 -6.39 5.09
C GLU A 48 2.38 -7.92 5.05
N VAL A 49 1.35 -8.64 5.52
CA VAL A 49 1.33 -10.11 5.48
C VAL A 49 1.42 -10.63 4.05
N SER A 50 0.66 -10.04 3.13
CA SER A 50 0.65 -10.46 1.72
C SER A 50 1.99 -10.21 1.02
N PHE A 51 2.71 -9.15 1.38
CA PHE A 51 4.03 -8.88 0.82
C PHE A 51 5.12 -9.80 1.37
N ALA A 52 5.02 -10.20 2.64
CA ALA A 52 5.89 -11.22 3.19
C ALA A 52 5.73 -12.55 2.41
N GLU A 53 4.48 -12.99 2.20
CA GLU A 53 4.17 -14.19 1.41
C GLU A 53 4.66 -14.06 -0.04
N LEU A 54 4.47 -12.91 -0.69
CA LEU A 54 5.00 -12.66 -2.03
C LEU A 54 6.53 -12.77 -2.10
N GLY A 55 7.24 -12.35 -1.05
CA GLY A 55 8.69 -12.48 -0.96
C GLY A 55 9.14 -13.94 -0.95
N GLU A 56 8.47 -14.78 -0.15
CA GLU A 56 8.73 -16.21 -0.09
C GLU A 56 8.44 -16.89 -1.43
N LEU A 57 7.27 -16.63 -2.03
CA LEU A 57 6.89 -17.20 -3.33
C LEU A 57 7.83 -16.79 -4.47
N GLN A 58 8.39 -15.58 -4.41
CA GLN A 58 9.38 -15.14 -5.38
C GLN A 58 10.69 -15.91 -5.26
N ASN A 59 11.13 -16.17 -4.03
CA ASN A 59 12.33 -16.97 -3.79
C ASN A 59 12.12 -18.41 -4.27
N ASP A 60 10.99 -19.04 -3.90
CA ASP A 60 10.64 -20.39 -4.32
C ASP A 60 10.58 -20.50 -5.86
N LEU A 61 10.00 -19.51 -6.53
CA LEU A 61 9.94 -19.47 -7.99
C LEU A 61 11.33 -19.36 -8.61
N VAL A 62 12.19 -18.49 -8.08
CA VAL A 62 13.56 -18.33 -8.58
C VAL A 62 14.38 -19.60 -8.35
N GLU A 63 14.22 -20.27 -7.22
CA GLU A 63 14.88 -21.55 -6.93
C GLU A 63 14.43 -22.66 -7.87
N ALA A 64 13.12 -22.84 -8.05
CA ALA A 64 12.57 -23.81 -8.99
C ALA A 64 13.05 -23.57 -10.43
N LEU A 65 13.16 -22.31 -10.84
CA LEU A 65 13.69 -21.94 -12.16
C LEU A 65 15.20 -22.16 -12.28
N ARG A 66 15.97 -21.92 -11.22
CA ARG A 66 17.41 -22.23 -11.20
C ARG A 66 17.66 -23.72 -11.35
N GLU A 67 16.84 -24.55 -10.70
CA GLU A 67 16.89 -26.01 -10.87
C GLU A 67 16.55 -26.42 -12.30
N ALA A 68 15.46 -25.86 -12.87
CA ALA A 68 15.02 -26.15 -14.23
C ALA A 68 16.00 -25.67 -15.33
N PHE A 69 16.71 -24.56 -15.10
CA PHE A 69 17.51 -23.86 -16.11
C PHE A 69 18.91 -23.51 -15.59
N SER A 70 19.63 -24.50 -15.08
CA SER A 70 20.88 -24.46 -14.30
C SER A 70 22.05 -23.59 -14.84
N GLN A 71 21.93 -23.02 -16.05
CA GLN A 71 22.92 -22.15 -16.68
C GLN A 71 22.52 -20.66 -16.74
N LYS A 72 21.31 -20.29 -16.31
CA LYS A 72 20.81 -18.91 -16.43
C LYS A 72 20.79 -18.22 -15.07
N LYS A 73 21.49 -17.08 -14.97
CA LYS A 73 21.41 -16.23 -13.78
C LYS A 73 20.04 -15.57 -13.73
N MET A 74 19.36 -15.76 -12.61
CA MET A 74 18.12 -15.08 -12.25
C MET A 74 18.25 -14.64 -10.80
N ASN A 75 18.09 -13.34 -10.58
CA ASN A 75 18.19 -12.69 -9.28
C ASN A 75 16.91 -11.96 -8.89
N SER A 76 15.91 -11.89 -9.78
CA SER A 76 14.69 -11.14 -9.55
C SER A 76 13.47 -11.75 -10.25
N LEU A 77 12.27 -11.41 -9.75
CA LEU A 77 11.00 -11.83 -10.35
C LEU A 77 10.86 -11.40 -11.82
N PRO A 78 11.20 -10.17 -12.25
CA PRO A 78 11.13 -9.78 -13.66
C PRO A 78 11.99 -10.67 -14.58
N GLU A 79 13.20 -11.01 -14.14
CA GLU A 79 14.08 -11.93 -14.88
C GLU A 79 13.49 -13.35 -14.95
N ALA A 80 12.92 -13.84 -13.85
CA ALA A 80 12.22 -15.12 -13.80
C ALA A 80 11.02 -15.17 -14.76
N LEU A 81 10.17 -14.13 -14.78
CA LEU A 81 9.01 -14.07 -15.67
C LEU A 81 9.41 -13.96 -17.15
N LEU A 82 10.48 -13.21 -17.47
CA LEU A 82 11.02 -13.15 -18.83
C LEU A 82 11.59 -14.49 -19.28
N LEU A 83 12.24 -15.22 -18.38
CA LEU A 83 12.72 -16.56 -18.69
C LEU A 83 11.56 -17.50 -19.01
N LEU A 84 10.53 -17.50 -18.16
CA LEU A 84 9.32 -18.30 -18.35
C LEU A 84 8.65 -18.01 -19.69
N GLU A 85 8.51 -16.74 -20.06
CA GLU A 85 7.89 -16.35 -21.32
C GLU A 85 8.66 -16.88 -22.55
N ARG A 86 9.99 -16.97 -22.46
CA ARG A 86 10.84 -17.46 -23.55
C ARG A 86 10.90 -18.98 -23.61
N GLU A 87 10.98 -19.66 -22.47
CA GLU A 87 11.26 -21.09 -22.41
C GLU A 87 10.00 -21.96 -22.27
N ILE A 88 8.88 -21.38 -21.82
CA ILE A 88 7.63 -22.10 -21.53
C ILE A 88 6.43 -21.37 -22.18
N PRO A 89 6.25 -21.47 -23.51
CA PRO A 89 5.25 -20.69 -24.25
C PRO A 89 3.80 -20.95 -23.83
N ASP A 90 3.50 -22.13 -23.30
CA ASP A 90 2.19 -22.52 -22.79
C ASP A 90 1.78 -21.77 -21.51
N MET A 91 2.71 -21.11 -20.82
CA MET A 91 2.43 -20.26 -19.66
C MET A 91 2.15 -18.79 -20.02
N GLN A 92 2.17 -18.42 -21.30
CA GLN A 92 1.95 -17.02 -21.72
C GLN A 92 0.65 -16.40 -21.19
N GLY A 93 -0.42 -17.19 -21.09
CA GLY A 93 -1.69 -16.77 -20.50
C GLY A 93 -1.51 -16.33 -19.04
N THR A 94 -0.98 -17.21 -18.19
CA THR A 94 -0.72 -16.93 -16.76
C THR A 94 0.21 -15.73 -16.57
N LEU A 95 1.28 -15.63 -17.36
CA LEU A 95 2.22 -14.51 -17.28
C LEU A 95 1.56 -13.18 -17.66
N ARG A 96 0.67 -13.19 -18.65
CA ARG A 96 -0.14 -12.02 -19.03
C ARG A 96 -1.07 -11.62 -17.88
N ASP A 97 -1.75 -12.58 -17.25
CA ASP A 97 -2.68 -12.31 -16.15
C ASP A 97 -1.98 -11.76 -14.91
N ILE A 98 -0.78 -12.25 -14.60
CA ILE A 98 0.09 -11.68 -13.55
C ILE A 98 0.45 -10.22 -13.85
N ARG A 99 0.82 -9.89 -15.09
CA ARG A 99 1.14 -8.50 -15.47
C ARG A 99 -0.08 -7.58 -15.37
N LEU A 100 -1.25 -8.06 -15.80
CA LEU A 100 -2.50 -7.30 -15.75
C LEU A 100 -2.97 -7.08 -14.31
N SER A 101 -2.87 -8.09 -13.46
CA SER A 101 -3.22 -7.98 -12.04
C SER A 101 -2.26 -7.06 -11.29
N LEU A 102 -0.94 -7.16 -11.52
CA LEU A 102 0.04 -6.23 -10.94
C LEU A 102 -0.24 -4.78 -11.37
N LYS A 103 -0.54 -4.55 -12.65
CA LYS A 103 -0.92 -3.21 -13.15
C LYS A 103 -2.18 -2.70 -12.46
N SER A 104 -3.15 -3.58 -12.22
CA SER A 104 -4.40 -3.23 -11.53
C SER A 104 -4.17 -2.89 -10.07
N LEU A 105 -3.32 -3.65 -9.37
CA LEU A 105 -2.91 -3.38 -7.99
C LEU A 105 -2.22 -2.02 -7.86
N VAL A 106 -1.22 -1.74 -8.71
CA VAL A 106 -0.53 -0.44 -8.72
C VAL A 106 -1.50 0.72 -9.03
N GLY A 107 -2.52 0.47 -9.85
CA GLY A 107 -3.59 1.44 -10.10
C GLY A 107 -4.41 1.71 -8.84
N ALA A 108 -4.90 0.65 -8.20
CA ALA A 108 -5.71 0.74 -6.99
C ALA A 108 -4.93 1.40 -5.83
N ASP A 109 -3.65 1.08 -5.66
CA ASP A 109 -2.74 1.71 -4.71
C ASP A 109 -2.69 3.23 -4.87
N ARG A 110 -2.56 3.70 -6.11
CA ARG A 110 -2.54 5.14 -6.42
C ARG A 110 -3.88 5.79 -6.08
N ASP A 111 -4.98 5.10 -6.32
CA ASP A 111 -6.31 5.61 -6.00
C ASP A 111 -6.53 5.71 -4.48
N VAL A 112 -6.08 4.70 -3.71
CA VAL A 112 -6.05 4.74 -2.24
C VAL A 112 -5.21 5.93 -1.77
N GLN A 113 -4.00 6.09 -2.29
CA GLN A 113 -3.11 7.21 -1.94
C GLN A 113 -3.80 8.56 -2.20
N ASN A 114 -4.41 8.74 -3.38
CA ASN A 114 -5.11 9.96 -3.74
C ASN A 114 -6.27 10.29 -2.78
N ILE A 115 -7.01 9.28 -2.32
CA ILE A 115 -8.09 9.45 -1.35
C ILE A 115 -7.53 9.90 0.00
N LEU A 116 -6.44 9.28 0.47
CA LEU A 116 -5.79 9.65 1.73
C LEU A 116 -5.24 11.08 1.68
N GLU A 117 -4.63 11.48 0.58
CA GLU A 117 -4.14 12.86 0.38
C GLU A 117 -5.26 13.90 0.39
N LYS A 118 -6.40 13.59 -0.26
CA LYS A 118 -7.59 14.46 -0.21
C LYS A 118 -8.15 14.59 1.21
N SER A 119 -8.29 13.47 1.91
CA SER A 119 -8.77 13.44 3.30
C SER A 119 -7.85 14.24 4.23
N LYS A 120 -6.53 14.11 4.07
CA LYS A 120 -5.54 14.92 4.79
C LYS A 120 -5.75 16.42 4.54
N GLY A 121 -5.89 16.84 3.28
CA GLY A 121 -6.11 18.25 2.93
C GLY A 121 -7.42 18.82 3.50
N ALA A 122 -8.48 18.02 3.54
CA ALA A 122 -9.75 18.41 4.17
C ALA A 122 -9.59 18.62 5.68
N ILE A 123 -8.95 17.67 6.38
CA ILE A 123 -8.69 17.77 7.82
C ILE A 123 -7.82 19.00 8.15
N GLU A 124 -6.75 19.24 7.38
CA GLU A 124 -5.89 20.41 7.56
C GLU A 124 -6.67 21.73 7.40
N THR A 125 -7.63 21.77 6.48
CA THR A 125 -8.51 22.93 6.26
C THR A 125 -9.41 23.17 7.47
N GLU A 126 -10.04 22.12 8.01
CA GLU A 126 -10.88 22.23 9.20
C GLU A 126 -10.06 22.61 10.45
N ILE A 127 -8.85 22.06 10.63
CA ILE A 127 -7.94 22.46 11.70
C ILE A 127 -7.60 23.95 11.61
N LYS A 128 -7.36 24.49 10.40
CA LYS A 128 -7.12 25.93 10.22
C LYS A 128 -8.32 26.77 10.66
N LYS A 129 -9.54 26.37 10.32
CA LYS A 129 -10.77 27.06 10.77
C LYS A 129 -10.89 27.03 12.29
N LEU A 130 -10.65 25.88 12.93
CA LEU A 130 -10.65 25.75 14.39
C LEU A 130 -9.61 26.66 15.05
N ARG A 131 -8.39 26.73 14.52
CA ARG A 131 -7.33 27.62 15.03
C ARG A 131 -7.73 29.10 14.91
N LEU A 132 -8.32 29.49 13.78
CA LEU A 132 -8.82 30.86 13.59
C LEU A 132 -9.92 31.19 14.61
N GLY A 133 -10.91 30.31 14.76
CA GLY A 133 -11.97 30.46 15.76
C GLY A 133 -11.41 30.56 17.18
N ALA A 134 -10.51 29.67 17.58
CA ALA A 134 -9.87 29.72 18.89
C ALA A 134 -9.06 31.00 19.13
N ASN A 135 -8.36 31.51 18.11
CA ASN A 135 -7.62 32.77 18.23
C ASN A 135 -8.54 33.99 18.36
N LEU A 136 -9.69 34.00 17.68
CA LEU A 136 -10.70 35.04 17.88
C LEU A 136 -11.26 35.00 19.32
N LEU A 137 -11.52 33.81 19.84
CA LEU A 137 -11.99 33.61 21.22
C LEU A 137 -10.97 34.00 22.29
N LYS A 138 -9.66 33.89 22.02
CA LYS A 138 -8.61 34.40 22.93
C LYS A 138 -8.71 35.90 23.21
N GLY A 139 -9.25 36.70 22.28
CA GLY A 139 -9.50 38.12 22.52
C GLY A 139 -10.65 38.38 23.51
N TYR A 140 -11.53 37.39 23.71
CA TYR A 140 -12.65 37.43 24.66
C TYR A 140 -12.34 36.77 26.00
N LEU A 141 -11.22 36.05 26.10
CA LEU A 141 -10.63 35.71 27.39
C LEU A 141 -10.17 37.02 28.01
N GLN A 142 -10.99 37.60 28.88
CA GLN A 142 -10.56 38.72 29.72
C GLN A 142 -9.24 38.32 30.39
N PRO A 143 -8.21 39.17 30.40
CA PRO A 143 -7.11 38.95 31.34
C PRO A 143 -7.74 38.88 32.73
N ASP A 144 -7.40 37.85 33.51
CA ASP A 144 -7.88 37.71 34.89
C ASP A 144 -7.87 39.09 35.56
N GLU A 145 -9.01 39.49 36.12
CA GLU A 145 -9.21 40.72 36.87
C GLU A 145 -8.41 40.71 38.19
N THR A 146 -7.09 40.58 38.10
CA THR A 146 -6.15 41.02 39.13
C THR A 146 -5.38 42.21 38.59
N GLY A 147 -6.15 43.25 38.24
CA GLY A 147 -5.67 44.62 38.23
C GLY A 147 -5.27 45.02 39.64
N SER A 148 -4.00 44.77 40.00
CA SER A 148 -3.40 45.46 41.13
C SER A 148 -3.00 46.86 40.65
N CYS A 149 -3.91 47.81 40.88
CA CYS A 149 -3.63 49.24 40.79
C CYS A 149 -2.68 49.63 41.94
N PHE A 150 -1.39 49.32 41.84
CA PHE A 150 -0.37 50.07 42.58
C PHE A 150 -0.04 51.34 41.79
N ILE A 151 -0.80 52.40 42.08
CA ILE A 151 -0.34 53.77 41.86
C ILE A 151 0.77 54.00 42.89
N ASP A 152 2.03 53.90 42.47
CA ASP A 152 3.10 54.62 43.15
C ASP A 152 3.58 55.74 42.21
N LYS A 153 2.89 56.88 42.32
CA LYS A 153 3.42 58.16 41.90
C LYS A 153 3.52 59.08 43.13
N VAL A 154 4.75 59.13 43.64
CA VAL A 154 5.46 60.32 44.16
C VAL A 154 4.84 61.07 45.34
N LYS A 155 5.54 61.03 46.48
CA LYS A 155 6.10 62.23 47.14
C LYS A 155 7.53 61.96 47.62
#